data_AF-A0AAE0R4G1-F1
#
_entry.id   AF-A0AAE0R4G1-F1
#
_cell.length_a   1.000
_cell.length_b   1.000
_cell.length_c   1.000
_cell.angle_alpha   90.00
_cell.angle_beta   90.00
_cell.angle_gamma   90.00
#
_symmetry.space_group_name_H-M   'P 1'
#
loop_
_entity.id
_entity.type
_entity.pdbx_description
1 polymer ?
#
loop_
_entity_poly.entity_id
_entity_poly.type
_entity_poly.pdbx_seq_one_letter_code
_entity_poly.pdbx_strand_id
1 'polypeptide(L)'
;MKSAFLTRLYIFDICAALTYGSKCGQTEYLSAAGVCCAICAIGSVVLKDCHGDYSTTCKPCSKGTFMNVPSGFNSCFQCKVCENGLYISEDCTTMKDTVCEVLDGYYCMNYSDDKRHCLLVMKHSECKPGERIQTRGCRTLNSPVEETHPHTSQCAPSTSHL
;
A
#
# COMPACT_ATOMS: atom_id res chain seq x y z
N MET A 1 -2.59 -54.30 -21.30
CA MET A 1 -3.48 -53.46 -22.14
C MET A 1 -4.29 -52.42 -21.37
N LYS A 2 -4.63 -52.60 -20.08
CA LYS A 2 -5.43 -51.63 -19.28
C LYS A 2 -4.65 -50.38 -18.79
N SER A 3 -3.32 -50.49 -18.66
CA SER A 3 -2.43 -49.43 -18.13
C SER A 3 -2.24 -48.24 -19.09
N ALA A 4 -2.28 -48.48 -20.41
CA ALA A 4 -2.13 -47.43 -21.44
C ALA A 4 -3.40 -46.56 -21.60
N PHE A 5 -4.57 -47.06 -21.19
CA PHE A 5 -5.83 -46.32 -21.23
C PHE A 5 -5.97 -45.34 -20.06
N LEU A 6 -5.53 -45.75 -18.86
CA LEU A 6 -5.56 -44.90 -17.66
C LEU A 6 -4.58 -43.73 -17.77
N THR A 7 -3.41 -43.94 -18.38
CA THR A 7 -2.43 -42.88 -18.66
C THR A 7 -2.93 -41.89 -19.72
N ARG A 8 -3.68 -42.33 -20.73
CA ARG A 8 -4.31 -41.42 -21.71
C ARG A 8 -5.44 -40.57 -21.14
N LEU A 9 -6.24 -41.12 -20.23
CA LEU A 9 -7.29 -40.37 -19.52
C LEU A 9 -6.69 -39.31 -18.60
N TYR A 10 -5.63 -39.66 -17.84
CA TYR A 10 -4.92 -38.72 -16.98
C TYR A 10 -4.27 -37.57 -17.76
N ILE A 11 -3.76 -37.82 -18.97
CA ILE A 11 -3.18 -36.77 -19.85
C ILE A 11 -4.27 -35.85 -20.42
N PHE A 12 -5.45 -36.38 -20.79
CA PHE A 12 -6.58 -35.56 -21.25
C PHE A 12 -7.14 -34.67 -20.13
N ASP A 13 -7.22 -35.19 -18.90
CA ASP A 13 -7.64 -34.41 -17.72
C ASP A 13 -6.61 -33.34 -17.33
N ILE A 14 -5.31 -33.62 -17.44
CA ILE A 14 -4.25 -32.62 -17.22
C ILE A 14 -4.29 -31.51 -18.29
N CYS A 15 -4.58 -31.82 -19.56
CA CYS A 15 -4.77 -30.79 -20.59
C CYS A 15 -5.99 -29.89 -20.31
N ALA A 16 -7.07 -30.44 -19.74
CA ALA A 16 -8.24 -29.64 -19.37
C ALA A 16 -7.93 -28.67 -18.22
N ALA A 17 -7.12 -29.07 -17.23
CA ALA A 17 -6.70 -28.20 -16.13
C ALA A 17 -5.74 -27.07 -16.57
N LEU A 18 -4.91 -27.31 -17.60
CA LEU A 18 -3.93 -26.35 -18.11
C LEU A 18 -4.51 -25.31 -19.09
N THR A 19 -5.77 -25.46 -19.53
CA THR A 19 -6.44 -24.49 -20.42
C THR A 19 -7.29 -23.46 -19.69
N TYR A 20 -7.29 -23.45 -18.35
CA TYR A 20 -7.88 -22.37 -17.56
C TYR A 20 -6.94 -21.15 -17.56
N GLY A 21 -6.67 -20.63 -18.76
CA GLY A 21 -5.99 -19.35 -18.96
C GLY A 21 -6.86 -18.19 -18.48
N SER A 22 -6.21 -17.14 -17.99
CA SER A 22 -6.81 -15.88 -17.55
C SER A 22 -7.98 -15.48 -18.47
N LYS A 23 -9.16 -15.23 -17.88
CA LYS A 23 -10.37 -14.92 -18.67
C LYS A 23 -10.24 -13.70 -19.59
N CYS A 24 -9.26 -12.82 -19.34
CA CYS A 24 -8.93 -11.65 -20.15
C CYS A 24 -7.41 -11.37 -20.16
N GLY A 25 -6.94 -10.51 -21.07
CA GLY A 25 -5.53 -10.08 -21.14
C GLY A 25 -5.08 -9.19 -19.97
N GLN A 26 -3.79 -8.88 -19.90
CA GLN A 26 -3.20 -8.08 -18.80
C GLN A 26 -3.73 -6.64 -18.71
N THR A 27 -4.19 -6.08 -19.84
CA THR A 27 -4.74 -4.71 -19.94
C THR A 27 -6.26 -4.70 -19.99
N GLU A 28 -6.89 -5.80 -19.59
CA GLU A 28 -8.32 -6.01 -19.71
C GLU A 28 -8.91 -6.57 -18.42
N TYR A 29 -10.19 -6.30 -18.19
CA TYR A 29 -10.97 -6.89 -17.12
C TYR A 29 -12.20 -7.58 -17.69
N LEU A 30 -12.73 -8.55 -16.94
CA LEU A 30 -13.96 -9.23 -17.30
C LEU A 30 -15.16 -8.37 -16.86
N SER A 31 -15.94 -7.88 -17.81
CA SER A 31 -17.19 -7.15 -17.55
C SER A 31 -18.29 -8.04 -16.97
N ALA A 32 -19.38 -7.43 -16.51
CA ALA A 32 -20.57 -8.16 -16.06
C ALA A 32 -21.21 -9.01 -17.18
N ALA A 33 -21.03 -8.62 -18.45
CA ALA A 33 -21.51 -9.35 -19.61
C ALA A 33 -20.58 -10.52 -20.01
N GLY A 34 -19.48 -10.75 -19.28
CA GLY A 34 -18.52 -11.81 -19.58
C GLY A 34 -17.62 -11.53 -20.77
N VAL A 35 -17.57 -10.28 -21.25
CA VAL A 35 -16.64 -9.84 -22.30
C VAL A 35 -15.44 -9.12 -21.71
N CYS A 36 -14.28 -9.22 -22.37
CA CYS A 36 -13.07 -8.52 -21.97
C CYS A 36 -13.11 -7.08 -22.42
N CYS A 37 -12.94 -6.17 -21.46
CA CYS A 37 -12.96 -4.73 -21.67
C CYS A 37 -11.63 -4.12 -21.26
N ALA A 38 -11.19 -3.07 -21.97
CA ALA A 38 -9.98 -2.34 -21.62
C ALA A 38 -10.09 -1.70 -20.22
N ILE A 39 -9.02 -1.76 -19.42
CA ILE A 39 -8.97 -1.10 -18.11
C ILE A 39 -8.86 0.42 -18.22
N CYS A 40 -9.27 1.12 -17.16
CA CYS A 40 -9.06 2.56 -17.03
C CYS A 40 -7.64 2.89 -16.61
N ALA A 41 -7.15 4.06 -17.04
CA ALA A 41 -5.85 4.57 -16.62
C ALA A 41 -5.80 4.89 -15.12
N ILE A 42 -4.58 5.02 -14.60
CA ILE A 42 -4.31 5.50 -13.24
C ILE A 42 -5.10 6.79 -12.94
N GLY A 43 -5.63 6.88 -11.72
CA GLY A 43 -6.49 7.98 -11.27
C GLY A 43 -7.91 7.99 -11.83
N SER A 44 -8.32 6.93 -12.53
CA SER A 44 -9.67 6.75 -13.04
C SER A 44 -10.19 5.34 -12.78
N VAL A 45 -11.51 5.20 -12.81
CA VAL A 45 -12.25 3.95 -12.60
C VAL A 45 -13.35 3.80 -13.63
N VAL A 46 -13.82 2.57 -13.81
CA VAL A 46 -14.92 2.24 -14.72
C VAL A 46 -16.19 2.94 -14.26
N LEU A 47 -16.73 3.80 -15.12
CA LEU A 47 -18.08 4.34 -15.00
C LEU A 47 -19.09 3.40 -15.67
N LYS A 48 -18.73 2.86 -16.84
CA LYS A 48 -19.56 1.95 -17.62
C LYS A 48 -18.68 0.96 -18.38
N ASP A 49 -19.10 -0.31 -18.36
CA ASP A 49 -18.45 -1.37 -19.13
C ASP A 49 -18.48 -1.07 -20.64
N CYS A 50 -17.50 -1.66 -21.35
CA CYS A 50 -17.51 -1.69 -22.80
C CYS A 50 -18.77 -2.41 -23.33
N HIS A 51 -19.25 -2.03 -24.51
CA HIS A 51 -20.44 -2.63 -25.10
C HIS A 51 -20.39 -2.59 -26.63
N GLY A 52 -20.48 -3.75 -27.28
CA GLY A 52 -20.31 -3.84 -28.73
C GLY A 52 -18.95 -3.30 -29.14
N ASP A 53 -18.94 -2.32 -30.04
CA ASP A 53 -17.72 -1.64 -30.51
C ASP A 53 -17.28 -0.47 -29.60
N TYR A 54 -18.06 -0.12 -28.58
CA TYR A 54 -17.74 0.97 -27.65
C TYR A 54 -16.80 0.49 -26.56
N SER A 55 -15.69 1.21 -26.36
CA SER A 55 -14.74 0.96 -25.28
C SER A 55 -15.29 1.32 -23.90
N THR A 56 -14.58 0.89 -22.86
CA THR A 56 -14.87 1.20 -21.46
C THR A 56 -14.98 2.71 -21.24
N THR A 57 -16.03 3.16 -20.58
CA THR A 57 -16.14 4.56 -20.16
C THR A 57 -15.52 4.73 -18.78
N CYS A 58 -14.51 5.59 -18.69
CA CYS A 58 -13.80 5.87 -17.44
C CYS A 58 -14.24 7.22 -16.84
N LYS A 59 -14.21 7.33 -15.51
CA LYS A 59 -14.35 8.58 -14.79
C LYS A 59 -13.14 8.81 -13.87
N PRO A 60 -12.71 10.07 -13.66
CA PRO A 60 -11.67 10.36 -12.70
C PRO A 60 -12.13 10.06 -11.27
N CYS A 61 -11.18 9.76 -10.39
CA CYS A 61 -11.42 9.72 -8.95
C CYS A 61 -11.84 11.11 -8.42
N SER A 62 -12.71 11.11 -7.42
CA SER A 62 -13.12 12.33 -6.72
C SER A 62 -12.07 12.78 -5.72
N LYS A 63 -12.11 14.05 -5.31
CA LYS A 63 -11.28 14.56 -4.20
C LYS A 63 -11.47 13.69 -2.95
N GLY A 64 -10.36 13.31 -2.32
CA GLY A 64 -10.36 12.39 -1.17
C GLY A 64 -10.32 10.90 -1.56
N THR A 65 -10.20 10.58 -2.85
CA THR A 65 -10.02 9.21 -3.33
C THR A 65 -8.90 9.11 -4.38
N PHE A 66 -8.29 7.93 -4.50
CA PHE A 66 -7.21 7.68 -5.45
C PHE A 66 -7.31 6.29 -6.10
N MET A 67 -6.64 6.13 -7.24
CA MET A 67 -6.39 4.85 -7.89
C MET A 67 -4.97 4.87 -8.44
N ASN A 68 -4.06 4.13 -7.81
CA ASN A 68 -2.63 4.16 -8.13
C ASN A 68 -2.19 3.14 -9.20
N VAL A 69 -3.14 2.38 -9.74
CA VAL A 69 -2.90 1.38 -10.78
C VAL A 69 -3.96 1.48 -11.88
N PRO A 70 -3.63 1.18 -13.15
CA PRO A 70 -4.65 0.94 -14.16
C PRO A 70 -5.59 -0.17 -13.71
N SER A 71 -6.91 0.04 -13.77
CA SER A 71 -7.86 -0.90 -13.17
C SER A 71 -9.19 -1.00 -13.91
N GLY A 72 -9.82 -2.17 -13.80
CA GLY A 72 -11.21 -2.42 -14.14
C GLY A 72 -12.16 -2.21 -12.94
N PHE A 73 -11.72 -1.53 -11.89
CA PHE A 73 -12.55 -1.27 -10.72
C PHE A 73 -13.58 -0.19 -11.00
N ASN A 74 -14.71 -0.23 -10.28
CA ASN A 74 -15.80 0.75 -10.41
C ASN A 74 -15.72 1.88 -9.36
N SER A 75 -14.77 1.78 -8.42
CA SER A 75 -14.62 2.69 -7.28
C SER A 75 -13.14 2.89 -6.95
N CYS A 76 -12.83 4.12 -6.52
CA CYS A 76 -11.48 4.50 -6.09
C CYS A 76 -11.27 4.17 -4.61
N PHE A 77 -10.01 4.02 -4.20
CA PHE A 77 -9.65 3.86 -2.80
C PHE A 77 -9.77 5.17 -2.05
N GLN A 78 -10.18 5.12 -0.78
CA GLN A 78 -10.18 6.30 0.08
C GLN A 78 -8.75 6.70 0.42
N CYS A 79 -8.45 8.00 0.40
CA CYS A 79 -7.16 8.49 0.86
C CYS A 79 -7.01 8.21 2.36
N LYS A 80 -5.79 7.82 2.76
CA LYS A 80 -5.41 7.68 4.15
C LYS A 80 -5.49 9.02 4.88
N VAL A 81 -5.94 8.99 6.13
CA VAL A 81 -5.88 10.12 7.06
C VAL A 81 -4.68 9.93 7.98
N CYS A 82 -3.90 11.00 8.20
CA CYS A 82 -2.79 10.99 9.14
C CYS A 82 -3.30 11.40 10.53
N GLU A 83 -3.27 10.48 11.48
CA GLU A 83 -3.73 10.68 12.86
C GLU A 83 -2.62 10.36 13.87
N ASN A 84 -2.82 10.74 15.14
CA ASN A 84 -2.04 10.27 16.30
C ASN A 84 -0.51 10.47 16.19
N GLY A 85 -0.05 11.72 16.09
CA GLY A 85 1.39 11.99 16.01
C GLY A 85 1.97 11.83 14.61
N LEU A 86 1.11 11.78 13.58
CA LEU A 86 1.49 11.86 12.18
C LEU A 86 1.06 13.18 11.56
N TYR A 87 1.78 13.63 10.55
CA TYR A 87 1.42 14.75 9.69
C TYR A 87 1.45 14.34 8.22
N ILE A 88 0.73 15.10 7.38
CA ILE A 88 0.72 14.90 5.93
C ILE A 88 2.04 15.46 5.37
N SER A 89 2.88 14.58 4.82
CA SER A 89 4.09 15.01 4.10
C SER A 89 3.85 15.14 2.60
N GLU A 90 2.99 14.29 2.03
CA GLU A 90 2.49 14.41 0.66
C GLU A 90 0.97 14.31 0.63
N ASP A 91 0.33 15.29 0.00
CA ASP A 91 -1.12 15.33 -0.18
C ASP A 91 -1.62 14.21 -1.09
N CYS A 92 -2.81 13.70 -0.79
CA CYS A 92 -3.49 12.77 -1.67
C CYS A 92 -3.84 13.41 -3.02
N THR A 93 -3.67 12.65 -4.09
CA THR A 93 -4.10 13.01 -5.45
C THR A 93 -5.02 11.93 -6.00
N THR A 94 -5.63 12.15 -7.17
CA THR A 94 -6.42 11.09 -7.81
C THR A 94 -5.57 9.86 -8.14
N MET A 95 -4.24 9.99 -8.25
CA MET A 95 -3.32 8.92 -8.66
C MET A 95 -2.49 8.32 -7.52
N LYS A 96 -2.44 8.99 -6.35
CA LYS A 96 -1.57 8.61 -5.24
C LYS A 96 -2.26 8.84 -3.91
N ASP A 97 -2.04 7.94 -2.97
CA ASP A 97 -2.52 8.07 -1.59
C ASP A 97 -1.78 9.19 -0.83
N THR A 98 -2.33 9.60 0.31
CA THR A 98 -1.66 10.45 1.30
C THR A 98 -0.42 9.75 1.87
N VAL A 99 0.70 10.47 1.96
CA VAL A 99 1.88 10.00 2.70
C VAL A 99 1.92 10.67 4.07
N CYS A 100 2.06 9.85 5.10
CA CYS A 100 2.11 10.30 6.49
C CYS A 100 3.51 10.11 7.08
N GLU A 101 4.02 11.15 7.74
CA GLU A 101 5.28 11.12 8.46
C GLU A 101 5.09 11.41 9.94
N VAL A 102 6.09 11.04 10.76
CA VAL A 102 6.05 11.17 12.21
C VAL A 102 6.31 12.62 12.63
N LEU A 103 5.42 13.17 13.46
CA LEU A 103 5.56 14.51 14.03
C LEU A 103 6.76 14.58 15.00
N ASP A 104 7.33 15.78 15.11
CA ASP A 104 8.35 16.05 16.12
C ASP A 104 7.83 15.74 17.53
N GLY A 105 8.67 15.07 18.33
CA GLY A 105 8.27 14.61 19.65
C GLY A 105 7.58 13.24 19.66
N TYR A 106 7.45 12.58 18.51
CA TYR A 106 6.98 11.21 18.37
C TYR A 106 8.04 10.35 17.67
N TYR A 107 7.94 9.03 17.82
CA TYR A 107 8.74 8.05 17.09
C TYR A 107 7.87 6.91 16.58
N CYS A 108 8.34 6.26 15.51
CA CYS A 108 7.71 5.07 15.00
C CYS A 108 8.18 3.84 15.78
N MET A 109 7.26 3.11 16.40
CA MET A 109 7.58 1.87 17.10
C MET A 109 7.47 0.64 16.20
N ASN A 110 6.58 0.68 15.21
CA ASN A 110 6.39 -0.42 14.27
C ASN A 110 6.27 0.11 12.85
N TYR A 111 7.17 -0.34 11.97
CA TYR A 111 7.24 0.09 10.58
C TYR A 111 6.87 -1.08 9.66
N SER A 112 6.08 -0.79 8.63
CA SER A 112 5.84 -1.74 7.55
C SER A 112 6.76 -1.42 6.38
N ASP A 113 7.75 -2.29 6.15
CA ASP A 113 8.68 -2.16 5.02
C ASP A 113 7.96 -2.24 3.67
N ASP A 114 6.99 -3.16 3.54
CA ASP A 114 6.21 -3.39 2.32
C ASP A 114 5.37 -2.18 1.88
N LYS A 115 4.98 -1.34 2.84
CA LYS A 115 4.06 -0.23 2.63
C LYS A 115 4.67 1.13 3.00
N ARG A 116 5.96 1.15 3.37
CA ARG A 116 6.72 2.34 3.82
C ARG A 116 5.91 3.27 4.70
N HIS A 117 5.24 2.71 5.70
CA HIS A 117 4.48 3.52 6.65
C HIS A 117 4.69 3.06 8.07
N CYS A 118 4.63 4.03 8.98
CA CYS A 118 4.53 3.74 10.39
C CYS A 118 3.13 3.18 10.71
N LEU A 119 3.10 2.05 11.40
CA LEU A 119 1.88 1.39 11.90
C LEU A 119 1.51 1.90 13.29
N LEU A 120 2.51 2.18 14.12
CA LEU A 120 2.29 2.61 15.51
C LEU A 120 3.27 3.70 15.91
N VAL A 121 2.70 4.83 16.30
CA VAL A 121 3.43 6.05 16.71
C VAL A 121 3.33 6.21 18.21
N MET A 122 4.45 6.51 18.85
CA MET A 122 4.55 6.74 20.29
C MET A 122 5.14 8.11 20.55
N LYS A 123 4.59 8.84 21.54
CA LYS A 123 5.16 10.11 21.98
C LYS A 123 6.48 9.82 22.71
N HIS A 124 7.49 10.65 22.49
CA HIS A 124 8.68 10.67 23.33
C HIS A 124 8.29 10.93 24.78
N SER A 125 8.97 10.23 25.70
CA SER A 125 8.77 10.43 27.14
C SER A 125 9.29 11.80 27.55
N GLU A 126 8.49 12.51 28.35
CA GLU A 126 8.97 13.71 29.05
C GLU A 126 9.90 13.26 30.18
N CYS A 127 11.13 13.77 30.19
CA CYS A 127 12.10 13.45 31.22
C CYS A 127 11.69 14.08 32.56
N LYS A 128 12.04 13.44 33.68
CA LYS A 128 11.75 13.99 35.01
C LYS A 128 12.53 15.30 35.23
N PRO A 129 12.07 16.18 36.12
CA PRO A 129 12.87 17.32 36.55
C PRO A 129 14.26 16.86 37.00
N GLY A 130 15.31 17.41 36.41
CA GLY A 130 16.69 16.99 36.64
C GLY A 130 17.23 15.94 35.65
N GLU A 131 16.46 15.50 34.67
CA GLU A 131 16.90 14.65 33.55
C GLU A 131 16.81 15.41 32.21
N ARG A 132 17.65 15.03 31.25
CA ARG A 132 17.67 15.54 29.87
C ARG A 132 17.57 14.39 28.87
N ILE A 133 17.02 14.69 27.69
CA ILE A 133 17.00 13.77 26.56
C ILE A 133 18.46 13.53 26.14
N GLN A 134 18.95 12.29 26.28
CA GLN A 134 20.32 11.93 25.94
C GLN A 134 20.49 11.68 24.43
N THR A 135 19.46 11.07 23.84
CA THR A 135 19.41 10.80 22.40
C THR A 135 18.13 11.38 21.85
N ARG A 136 18.23 12.32 20.90
CA ARG A 136 17.06 12.80 20.16
C ARG A 136 16.48 11.60 19.40
N GLY A 137 15.25 11.20 19.71
CA GLY A 137 14.58 10.17 18.93
C GLY A 137 14.50 10.62 17.48
N CYS A 138 14.93 9.74 16.57
CA CYS A 138 15.11 10.07 15.16
C CYS A 138 13.75 10.28 14.49
N ARG A 139 13.62 11.36 13.69
CA ARG A 139 12.39 11.76 13.00
C ARG A 139 11.93 10.72 11.98
N THR A 140 12.85 10.09 11.25
CA THR A 140 12.69 8.88 10.42
C THR A 140 14.02 8.60 9.71
N LEU A 141 14.29 7.33 9.42
CA LEU A 141 15.51 6.83 8.78
C LEU A 141 15.62 7.31 7.32
N ASN A 142 16.38 8.38 7.11
CA ASN A 142 17.11 8.63 5.86
C ASN A 142 18.56 9.04 6.19
N SER A 143 19.22 8.25 7.04
CA SER A 143 20.67 8.32 7.20
C SER A 143 21.21 6.91 7.05
N PRO A 144 22.22 6.68 6.19
CA PRO A 144 22.95 5.42 6.14
C PRO A 144 23.83 5.37 7.39
N VAL A 145 23.23 5.04 8.53
CA VAL A 145 23.98 4.73 9.74
C VAL A 145 23.37 3.46 10.29
N GLU A 146 24.15 2.41 10.10
CA GLU A 146 24.07 1.12 10.75
C GLU A 146 23.96 1.25 12.28
N GLU A 147 23.47 0.17 12.90
CA GLU A 147 23.60 -0.17 14.33
C GLU A 147 22.41 0.08 15.27
N THR A 148 21.66 -1.01 15.45
CA THR A 148 21.41 -1.67 16.76
C THR A 148 21.20 -0.76 17.96
N HIS A 149 19.95 -0.33 18.23
CA HIS A 149 19.28 -0.33 19.56
C HIS A 149 17.93 0.43 19.48
N PRO A 150 16.97 0.16 20.39
CA PRO A 150 15.55 0.45 20.16
C PRO A 150 15.31 1.96 20.04
N HIS A 151 14.38 2.32 19.16
CA HIS A 151 14.03 3.69 18.77
C HIS A 151 13.34 4.53 19.88
N THR A 152 13.67 4.29 21.15
CA THR A 152 13.13 5.02 22.30
C THR A 152 14.01 6.22 22.64
N SER A 153 13.38 7.38 22.89
CA SER A 153 14.06 8.52 23.52
C SER A 153 14.50 8.13 24.94
N GLN A 154 15.81 8.07 25.19
CA GLN A 154 16.34 7.78 26.52
C GLN A 154 16.59 9.10 27.29
N CYS A 155 16.08 9.17 28.52
CA CYS A 155 16.35 10.25 29.47
C CYS A 155 17.57 9.88 30.33
N ALA A 156 18.48 10.82 30.54
CA ALA A 156 19.62 10.67 31.43
C ALA A 156 19.68 11.82 32.46
N PRO A 157 20.25 11.61 33.65
CA PRO A 157 20.45 12.68 34.62
C PRO A 157 21.17 13.88 33.99
N SER A 158 20.72 15.07 34.35
CA SER A 158 21.40 16.32 34.04
C SER A 158 22.66 16.35 34.89
N THR A 159 23.77 15.81 34.38
CA THR A 159 25.05 16.06 35.02
C THR A 159 25.34 17.55 34.93
N SER A 160 25.15 18.25 36.05
CA SER A 160 25.67 19.59 36.27
C SER A 160 27.20 19.50 36.16
N HIS A 161 27.73 19.82 34.98
CA HIS A 161 29.14 20.21 34.90
C HIS A 161 29.23 21.63 35.41
N LEU A 162 29.42 21.74 36.73
CA LEU A 162 30.26 22.69 37.49
C LEU A 162 29.86 22.62 38.96
#